data_AF-A0A7C2MTV6-F1
#
_entry.id   AF-A0A7C2MTV6-F1
#
_cell.length_a   1.000
_cell.length_b   1.000
_cell.length_c   1.000
_cell.angle_alpha   90.00
_cell.angle_beta   90.00
_cell.angle_gamma   90.00
#
_symmetry.space_group_name_H-M   'P 1'
#
loop_
_entity.id
_entity.type
_entity.pdbx_description
1 polymer ?
#
loop_
_entity_poly.entity_id
_entity_poly.type
_entity_poly.pdbx_seq_one_letter_code
_entity_poly.pdbx_strand_id
1 'polypeptide(L)'
;MAEDLLIKVQDLEPNNPKWADRLGSLYESQMIGKSGEAKRAVAVKALAVLDKALSGATTGIERIDLLFRLGEVALEADHLEKAKLYTSELLSKVPPQNENWLYAGIVHDASIILGRVVLREGNIDKAKEYLIAAGRVPGS
;
A
#
# COMPACT_ATOMS: atom_id res chain seq x y z
N MET A 1 -3.68 -13.31 -20.72
CA MET A 1 -4.18 -14.63 -20.26
C MET A 1 -4.46 -14.68 -18.76
N ALA A 2 -3.52 -14.39 -17.85
CA ALA A 2 -3.84 -14.36 -16.41
C ALA A 2 -4.74 -13.16 -16.01
N GLU A 3 -4.44 -11.95 -16.53
CA GLU A 3 -5.23 -10.73 -16.30
C GLU A 3 -6.68 -10.89 -16.78
N ASP A 4 -6.88 -11.31 -18.03
CA ASP A 4 -8.21 -11.47 -18.63
C ASP A 4 -9.10 -12.48 -17.88
N LEU A 5 -8.49 -13.56 -17.36
CA LEU A 5 -9.21 -14.55 -16.56
C LEU A 5 -9.62 -13.98 -15.20
N LEU A 6 -8.74 -13.22 -14.54
CA LEU A 6 -9.05 -12.59 -13.26
C LEU A 6 -10.14 -11.52 -13.40
N ILE A 7 -10.09 -10.71 -14.47
CA ILE A 7 -11.14 -9.74 -14.78
C ILE A 7 -12.47 -10.45 -14.99
N LYS A 8 -12.50 -11.48 -15.83
CA LYS A 8 -13.74 -12.23 -16.11
C LYS A 8 -14.35 -12.85 -14.85
N VAL A 9 -13.51 -13.41 -13.98
CA VAL A 9 -14.01 -14.03 -12.73
C VAL A 9 -14.46 -12.95 -11.74
N GLN A 10 -13.80 -11.80 -11.66
CA GLN A 10 -14.27 -10.68 -10.85
C GLN A 10 -15.62 -10.14 -11.34
N ASP A 11 -15.86 -10.11 -12.66
CA ASP A 11 -17.15 -9.70 -13.22
C ASP A 11 -18.28 -10.70 -12.90
N LEU A 12 -17.95 -11.99 -12.81
CA LEU A 12 -18.89 -13.05 -12.41
C LEU A 12 -19.19 -13.03 -10.90
N GLU A 13 -18.20 -12.67 -10.09
CA GLU A 13 -18.30 -12.62 -8.62
C GLU A 13 -17.84 -11.25 -8.07
N PRO A 14 -18.57 -10.15 -8.32
CA PRO A 14 -18.11 -8.79 -8.05
C PRO A 14 -17.91 -8.47 -6.57
N ASN A 15 -18.58 -9.21 -5.68
CA ASN A 15 -18.51 -9.03 -4.23
C ASN A 15 -17.48 -9.92 -3.55
N ASN A 16 -16.75 -10.76 -4.29
CA ASN A 16 -15.73 -11.64 -3.72
C ASN A 16 -14.37 -10.90 -3.67
N PRO A 17 -13.90 -10.47 -2.48
CA PRO A 17 -12.69 -9.65 -2.37
C PRO A 17 -11.42 -10.40 -2.83
N LYS A 18 -11.44 -11.73 -2.86
CA LYS A 18 -10.29 -12.54 -3.28
C LYS A 18 -9.89 -12.31 -4.73
N TRP A 19 -10.85 -12.05 -5.62
CA TRP A 19 -10.53 -11.77 -7.03
C TRP A 19 -9.91 -10.40 -7.20
N ALA A 20 -10.43 -9.42 -6.46
CA ALA A 20 -9.89 -8.07 -6.42
C ALA A 20 -8.44 -8.06 -5.87
N ASP A 21 -8.20 -8.83 -4.80
CA ASP A 21 -6.87 -9.00 -4.20
C ASP A 21 -5.87 -9.63 -5.18
N ARG A 22 -6.22 -10.77 -5.79
CA ARG A 22 -5.35 -11.46 -6.77
C ARG A 22 -5.03 -10.60 -7.99
N LEU A 23 -6.01 -9.84 -8.47
CA LEU A 23 -5.79 -8.90 -9.57
C LEU A 23 -4.88 -7.75 -9.14
N GLY A 24 -5.00 -7.28 -7.90
CA GLY A 24 -4.07 -6.34 -7.28
C GLY A 24 -2.64 -6.87 -7.27
N SER A 25 -2.41 -8.09 -6.77
CA SER A 25 -1.08 -8.74 -6.75
C SER A 25 -0.46 -8.87 -8.14
N LEU A 26 -1.29 -9.15 -9.15
CA LEU A 26 -0.83 -9.19 -10.54
C LEU A 26 -0.34 -7.80 -11.00
N TYR A 27 -1.09 -6.74 -10.72
CA TYR A 27 -0.68 -5.38 -11.09
C TYR A 27 0.56 -4.91 -10.31
N GLU A 28 0.67 -5.23 -9.02
CA GLU A 28 1.89 -4.97 -8.23
C GLU A 28 3.10 -5.66 -8.86
N SER A 29 2.96 -6.92 -9.28
CA SER A 29 4.03 -7.65 -10.00
C SER A 29 4.39 -6.98 -11.33
N GLN A 30 3.39 -6.44 -12.06
CA GLN A 30 3.63 -5.70 -13.29
C GLN A 30 4.34 -4.35 -13.07
N MET A 31 4.26 -3.76 -11.86
CA MET A 31 4.99 -2.53 -11.55
C MET A 31 6.50 -2.77 -11.44
N ILE A 32 6.94 -4.00 -11.17
CA ILE A 32 8.36 -4.36 -11.09
C ILE A 32 9.05 -4.09 -12.43
N GLY A 33 10.16 -3.35 -12.39
CA GLY A 33 10.91 -2.96 -13.59
C GLY A 33 10.29 -1.83 -14.40
N LYS A 34 9.13 -1.28 -14.00
CA LYS A 34 8.54 -0.06 -14.59
C LYS A 34 8.98 1.18 -13.82
N SER A 35 8.97 2.32 -14.50
CA SER A 35 9.24 3.64 -13.92
C SER A 35 8.37 4.72 -14.54
N GLY A 36 8.34 5.90 -13.92
CA GLY A 36 7.61 7.07 -14.42
C GLY A 36 6.12 6.79 -14.65
N GLU A 37 5.60 7.31 -15.77
CA GLU A 37 4.20 7.19 -16.15
C GLU A 37 3.74 5.74 -16.32
N ALA A 38 4.60 4.86 -16.84
CA ALA A 38 4.26 3.45 -17.02
C ALA A 38 4.04 2.74 -15.67
N LYS A 39 4.83 3.06 -14.65
CA LYS A 39 4.61 2.54 -13.29
C LYS A 39 3.33 3.12 -12.68
N ARG A 40 3.12 4.44 -12.83
CA ARG A 40 1.93 5.14 -12.34
C ARG A 40 0.64 4.56 -12.92
N ALA A 41 0.60 4.30 -14.23
CA ALA A 41 -0.60 3.75 -14.89
C ALA A 41 -0.98 2.37 -14.33
N VAL A 42 0.00 1.51 -14.06
CA VAL A 42 -0.26 0.20 -13.43
C VAL A 42 -0.65 0.37 -11.97
N ALA A 43 -0.02 1.28 -11.23
CA ALA A 43 -0.36 1.59 -9.85
C ALA A 43 -1.81 2.09 -9.69
N VAL A 44 -2.31 2.89 -10.63
CA VAL A 44 -3.72 3.32 -10.66
C VAL A 44 -4.66 2.11 -10.80
N LYS A 45 -4.32 1.14 -11.65
CA LYS A 45 -5.09 -0.10 -11.77
C LYS A 45 -5.05 -0.92 -10.48
N ALA A 46 -3.87 -1.09 -9.89
CA ALA A 46 -3.67 -1.80 -8.63
C ALA A 46 -4.49 -1.18 -7.50
N LEU A 47 -4.43 0.14 -7.35
CA LEU A 47 -5.17 0.90 -6.36
C LEU A 47 -6.68 0.66 -6.48
N ALA A 48 -7.23 0.73 -7.69
CA ALA A 48 -8.66 0.57 -7.91
C ALA A 48 -9.18 -0.82 -7.52
N VAL A 49 -8.40 -1.87 -7.74
CA VAL A 49 -8.82 -3.25 -7.39
C VAL A 49 -8.56 -3.55 -5.92
N LEU A 50 -7.45 -3.08 -5.35
CA LEU A 50 -7.16 -3.28 -3.93
C LEU A 50 -8.12 -2.51 -3.02
N ASP A 51 -8.63 -1.35 -3.44
CA ASP A 51 -9.69 -0.63 -2.72
C ASP A 51 -10.96 -1.46 -2.58
N LYS A 52 -11.31 -2.21 -3.63
CA LYS A 52 -12.44 -3.15 -3.60
C LYS A 52 -12.15 -4.31 -2.65
N ALA A 53 -10.94 -4.85 -2.66
CA ALA A 53 -10.53 -5.90 -1.74
C ALA A 53 -10.63 -5.45 -0.27
N LEU A 54 -10.14 -4.24 0.05
CA LEU A 54 -10.19 -3.67 1.40
C LEU A 54 -11.63 -3.49 1.90
N SER A 55 -12.57 -3.19 1.01
CA SER A 55 -13.99 -3.05 1.36
C SER A 55 -14.61 -4.38 1.84
N GLY A 56 -14.09 -5.52 1.39
CA GLY A 56 -14.49 -6.85 1.84
C GLY A 56 -13.72 -7.36 3.07
N ALA A 57 -12.56 -6.76 3.39
CA ALA A 57 -11.71 -7.16 4.51
C ALA A 57 -12.12 -6.45 5.81
N THR A 58 -12.79 -7.18 6.70
CA THR A 58 -13.43 -6.59 7.88
C THR A 58 -12.52 -6.45 9.09
N THR A 59 -11.59 -7.39 9.37
CA THR A 59 -10.65 -7.29 10.51
C THR A 59 -9.38 -8.15 10.33
N GLY A 60 -8.36 -7.93 11.16
CA GLY A 60 -7.21 -8.82 11.32
C GLY A 60 -6.02 -8.57 10.38
N ILE A 61 -5.19 -9.60 10.19
CA ILE A 61 -3.92 -9.55 9.44
C ILE A 61 -4.16 -9.21 7.97
N GLU A 62 -5.24 -9.71 7.35
CA GLU A 62 -5.59 -9.42 5.96
C GLU A 62 -5.79 -7.91 5.72
N ARG A 63 -6.44 -7.21 6.66
CA ARG A 63 -6.60 -5.76 6.56
C ARG A 63 -5.26 -5.03 6.69
N ILE A 64 -4.36 -5.51 7.57
CA ILE A 64 -3.02 -4.95 7.74
C ILE A 64 -2.20 -5.09 6.44
N ASP A 65 -2.22 -6.27 5.83
CA ASP A 65 -1.57 -6.53 4.53
C ASP A 65 -2.12 -5.61 3.43
N LEU A 66 -3.45 -5.52 3.30
CA LEU A 66 -4.07 -4.66 2.29
C LEU A 66 -3.76 -3.18 2.50
N LEU A 67 -3.76 -2.69 3.75
CA LEU A 67 -3.43 -1.29 4.05
C LEU A 67 -1.97 -0.96 3.72
N PHE A 68 -1.05 -1.91 3.95
CA PHE A 68 0.35 -1.78 3.55
C PHE A 68 0.47 -1.60 2.04
N ARG A 69 -0.08 -2.55 1.28
CA ARG A 69 -0.06 -2.56 -0.18
C ARG A 69 -0.73 -1.32 -0.77
N LEU A 70 -1.90 -0.95 -0.24
CA LEU A 70 -2.64 0.24 -0.64
C LEU A 70 -1.86 1.54 -0.42
N GLY A 71 -1.10 1.66 0.68
CA GLY A 71 -0.22 2.80 0.91
C GLY A 71 0.84 2.95 -0.19
N GLU A 72 1.49 1.84 -0.55
CA GLU A 72 2.50 1.84 -1.61
C GLU A 72 1.89 2.12 -2.98
N VAL A 73 0.84 1.39 -3.40
CA VAL A 73 0.26 1.60 -4.74
C VAL A 73 -0.39 2.97 -4.87
N ALA A 74 -0.98 3.53 -3.79
CA ALA A 74 -1.51 4.89 -3.82
C ALA A 74 -0.40 5.93 -3.99
N LEU A 75 0.75 5.75 -3.33
CA LEU A 75 1.91 6.61 -3.53
C LEU A 75 2.42 6.50 -4.97
N GLU A 76 2.56 5.30 -5.52
CA GLU A 76 3.01 5.11 -6.91
C GLU A 76 2.00 5.62 -7.95
N ALA A 77 0.71 5.60 -7.63
CA ALA A 77 -0.36 6.18 -8.44
C ALA A 77 -0.42 7.72 -8.37
N ASP A 78 0.33 8.33 -7.43
CA ASP A 78 0.31 9.75 -7.10
C ASP A 78 -1.00 10.23 -6.44
N HIS A 79 -1.71 9.31 -5.77
CA HIS A 79 -2.87 9.59 -4.93
C HIS A 79 -2.42 9.84 -3.49
N LEU A 80 -1.77 10.99 -3.25
CA LEU A 80 -1.07 11.28 -1.99
C LEU A 80 -1.98 11.23 -0.75
N GLU A 81 -3.20 11.77 -0.85
CA GLU A 81 -4.18 11.72 0.25
C GLU A 81 -4.58 10.30 0.63
N LYS A 82 -4.76 9.42 -0.38
CA LYS A 82 -5.04 8.00 -0.13
C LYS A 82 -3.84 7.29 0.46
N ALA A 83 -2.64 7.56 -0.02
CA ALA A 83 -1.41 7.00 0.54
C ALA A 83 -1.29 7.35 2.03
N LYS A 84 -1.47 8.62 2.39
CA LYS A 84 -1.52 9.05 3.81
C LYS A 84 -2.59 8.33 4.60
N LEU A 85 -3.80 8.24 4.06
CA LEU A 85 -4.94 7.61 4.73
C LEU A 85 -4.64 6.15 5.07
N TYR A 86 -4.28 5.33 4.08
CA TYR A 86 -4.05 3.90 4.31
C TYR A 86 -2.85 3.64 5.22
N THR A 87 -1.76 4.39 5.03
CA THR A 87 -0.57 4.23 5.87
C THR A 87 -0.79 4.70 7.30
N SER A 88 -1.60 5.75 7.52
CA SER A 88 -1.97 6.18 8.88
C SER A 88 -2.92 5.18 9.54
N GLU A 89 -3.86 4.61 8.78
CA GLU A 89 -4.71 3.54 9.30
C GLU A 89 -3.86 2.32 9.69
N LEU A 90 -2.91 1.90 8.85
CA LEU A 90 -1.97 0.81 9.12
C LEU A 90 -1.27 1.01 10.46
N LEU A 91 -0.67 2.18 10.68
CA LEU A 91 0.01 2.52 11.94
C LEU A 91 -0.94 2.45 13.16
N SER A 92 -2.21 2.82 13.00
CA SER A 92 -3.21 2.72 14.08
C SER A 92 -3.56 1.28 14.45
N LYS A 93 -3.33 0.30 13.56
CA LYS A 93 -3.64 -1.11 13.79
C LYS A 93 -2.53 -1.88 14.51
N VAL A 94 -1.31 -1.35 14.53
CA VAL A 94 -0.20 -2.03 15.20
C VAL A 94 0.01 -1.42 16.59
N PRO A 95 -0.25 -2.17 17.68
CA PRO A 95 -0.07 -1.64 19.01
C PRO A 95 1.41 -1.29 19.23
N PRO A 96 1.73 -0.17 19.90
CA PRO A 96 3.09 0.15 20.29
C PRO A 96 3.55 -0.86 21.32
N GLN A 97 4.25 -1.92 20.88
CA GLN A 97 4.91 -2.88 21.75
C GLN A 97 6.36 -3.04 21.32
N ASN A 98 7.26 -2.82 22.29
CA ASN A 98 8.69 -2.57 22.08
C ASN A 98 9.51 -3.77 21.59
N GLU A 99 8.92 -4.91 21.25
CA GLU A 99 9.69 -6.14 20.95
C GLU A 99 9.10 -7.00 19.83
N ASN A 100 8.11 -6.52 19.07
CA ASN A 100 7.65 -7.26 17.89
C ASN A 100 8.36 -6.75 16.62
N TRP A 101 9.19 -7.60 16.00
CA TRP A 101 9.84 -7.32 14.72
C TRP A 101 8.83 -6.90 13.63
N LEU A 102 7.59 -7.41 13.71
CA LEU A 102 6.51 -7.00 12.80
C LEU A 102 6.13 -5.53 12.99
N TYR A 103 6.11 -5.03 14.23
CA TYR A 103 5.85 -3.61 14.52
C TYR A 103 6.98 -2.73 13.97
N ALA A 104 8.23 -3.15 14.18
CA ALA A 104 9.40 -2.47 13.64
C ALA A 104 9.31 -2.32 12.11
N GLY A 105 9.10 -3.43 11.38
CA GLY A 105 8.96 -3.41 9.92
C GLY A 105 7.84 -2.51 9.42
N ILE A 106 6.64 -2.60 10.03
CA ILE A 106 5.51 -1.75 9.64
C ILE A 106 5.81 -0.26 9.89
N VAL A 107 6.40 0.10 11.03
CA VAL A 107 6.77 1.49 11.33
C VAL A 107 7.82 2.01 10.36
N HIS A 108 8.82 1.20 10.01
CA HIS A 108 9.85 1.54 9.04
C HIS A 108 9.21 1.87 7.68
N ASP A 109 8.43 0.95 7.12
CA ASP A 109 7.87 1.10 5.78
C ASP A 109 6.81 2.19 5.70
N ALA A 110 5.95 2.30 6.73
CA ALA A 110 4.99 3.38 6.83
C ALA A 110 5.68 4.76 6.87
N SER A 111 6.79 4.86 7.59
CA SER A 111 7.59 6.09 7.65
C SER A 111 8.22 6.43 6.29
N ILE A 112 8.68 5.42 5.52
CA ILE A 112 9.14 5.65 4.15
C ILE A 112 8.01 6.19 3.27
N ILE A 113 6.83 5.56 3.30
CA ILE A 113 5.69 5.99 2.47
C ILE A 113 5.28 7.42 2.84
N LEU A 114 5.06 7.71 4.13
CA LEU A 114 4.67 9.04 4.60
C LEU A 114 5.72 10.10 4.27
N GLY A 115 7.01 9.78 4.45
CA GLY A 115 8.11 10.66 4.07
C GLY A 115 8.13 11.01 2.59
N ARG A 116 7.91 10.01 1.71
CA ARG A 116 7.81 10.21 0.26
C ARG A 116 6.57 11.01 -0.13
N VAL A 117 5.44 10.81 0.54
CA VAL A 117 4.21 11.58 0.31
C VAL A 117 4.46 13.06 0.64
N VAL A 118 4.88 13.39 1.86
CA VAL A 118 5.06 14.80 2.26
C VAL A 118 6.19 15.48 1.48
N LEU A 119 7.18 14.71 0.99
CA LEU A 119 8.19 15.21 0.06
C LEU A 119 7.57 15.64 -1.27
N ARG A 120 6.66 14.83 -1.85
CA ARG A 120 5.95 15.20 -3.10
C ARG A 120 5.03 16.41 -2.93
N GLU A 121 4.55 16.64 -1.73
CA GLU A 121 3.79 17.84 -1.36
C GLU A 121 4.67 19.07 -1.12
N GLY A 122 5.99 18.93 -1.22
CA GLY A 122 6.95 20.00 -1.01
C GLY A 122 7.33 20.26 0.45
N ASN A 123 6.86 19.44 1.39
CA ASN A 123 7.20 19.58 2.81
C ASN A 123 8.48 18.78 3.15
N ILE A 124 9.61 19.38 2.82
CA ILE A 124 10.95 18.79 2.99
C ILE A 124 11.26 18.50 4.45
N ASP A 125 10.88 19.37 5.37
CA ASP A 125 11.23 19.20 6.80
C ASP A 125 10.46 18.03 7.41
N LYS A 126 9.17 17.90 7.09
CA LYS A 126 8.39 16.74 7.52
C LYS A 126 8.87 15.45 6.87
N ALA A 127 9.31 15.51 5.61
CA ALA A 127 9.88 14.35 4.92
C ALA A 127 11.12 13.84 5.65
N LYS A 128 12.02 14.74 6.06
CA LYS A 128 13.22 14.36 6.83
C LYS A 128 12.85 13.69 8.14
N GLU A 129 11.89 14.21 8.89
CA GLU A 129 11.44 13.61 10.15
C GLU A 129 11.01 12.15 9.96
N TYR A 130 10.15 11.88 8.98
CA TYR A 130 9.68 10.52 8.69
C TYR A 130 10.81 9.60 8.21
N LEU A 131 11.65 10.06 7.28
CA LEU A 131 12.73 9.23 6.74
C LEU A 131 13.81 8.92 7.78
N ILE A 132 14.10 9.86 8.71
CA ILE A 132 14.97 9.62 9.85
C ILE A 132 14.33 8.63 10.83
N ALA A 133 13.01 8.73 11.06
CA ALA A 133 12.30 7.79 11.91
C ALA A 133 12.38 6.36 11.35
N ALA A 134 12.26 6.19 10.03
CA ALA A 134 12.45 4.90 9.37
C ALA A 134 13.84 4.31 9.68
N GLY A 135 14.91 5.09 9.48
CA GLY A 135 16.29 4.64 9.72
C GLY A 135 16.67 4.43 11.20
N ARG A 136 15.78 4.72 12.15
CA ARG A 136 16.00 4.48 13.59
C ARG A 136 15.38 3.16 14.08
N VAL A 137 14.63 2.47 13.23
CA VAL A 137 14.02 1.18 13.57
C VAL A 137 15.11 0.10 13.64
N PRO A 138 15.24 -0.66 14.75
CA PRO A 138 16.24 -1.72 14.85
C PRO A 138 15.99 -2.86 13.85
N GLY A 139 17.05 -3.33 13.18
CA GLY A 139 17.00 -4.55 12.35
C GLY A 139 16.63 -4.36 10.88
N SER A 140 16.69 -3.13 10.34
CA SER A 140 16.62 -2.84 8.91
C SER A 140 17.92 -3.15 8.17
#